data_AF-A0A3S1E714-F1
#
_entry.id   AF-A0A3S1E714-F1
#
_cell.length_a   1.000
_cell.length_b   1.000
_cell.length_c   1.000
_cell.angle_alpha   90.00
_cell.angle_beta   90.00
_cell.angle_gamma   90.00
#
_symmetry.space_group_name_H-M   'P 1'
#
loop_
_entity.id
_entity.type
_entity.pdbx_description
1 polymer ?
#
loop_
_entity_poly.entity_id
_entity_poly.type
_entity_poly.pdbx_seq_one_letter_code
_entity_poly.pdbx_strand_id
1 'polypeptide(L)'
;LDDVWRLSGFTAVLSNIMSNVPAVLALRPFIPGLENPERAWLVVAMSSTLAGNFTLLGSVANLIVAEQAKVAGKELSFSAFFKVGLPLTLVTLLAGTAWLALS
;
A
#
# COMPACT_ATOMS: atom_id res chain seq x y z
N LEU A 1 -12.83 9.07 9.28
CA LEU A 1 -12.11 8.04 8.48
C LEU A 1 -13.10 6.97 8.00
N ASP A 2 -14.40 7.26 8.09
CA ASP A 2 -15.48 6.27 7.98
C ASP A 2 -15.81 5.94 6.52
N ASP A 3 -15.45 6.84 5.62
CA ASP A 3 -15.49 6.63 4.19
C ASP A 3 -14.32 5.75 3.74
N VAL A 4 -14.64 4.63 3.08
CA VAL A 4 -13.70 3.63 2.56
C VAL A 4 -12.65 4.25 1.63
N TRP A 5 -13.02 5.23 0.82
CA TRP A 5 -12.08 5.92 -0.07
C TRP A 5 -11.09 6.78 0.70
N ARG A 6 -11.55 7.49 1.73
CA ARG A 6 -10.69 8.32 2.59
C ARG A 6 -9.72 7.46 3.38
N LEU A 7 -10.20 6.37 3.98
CA LEU A 7 -9.36 5.43 4.74
C LEU A 7 -8.33 4.75 3.83
N SER A 8 -8.74 4.32 2.64
CA SER A 8 -7.84 3.71 1.66
C SER A 8 -6.74 4.68 1.20
N GLY A 9 -7.12 5.88 0.78
CA GLY A 9 -6.18 6.90 0.33
C GLY A 9 -5.20 7.32 1.43
N PHE A 10 -5.70 7.55 2.64
CA PHE A 10 -4.85 7.89 3.79
C PHE A 10 -3.86 6.77 4.12
N THR A 11 -4.35 5.52 4.15
CA THR A 11 -3.48 4.35 4.38
C THR A 11 -2.43 4.22 3.28
N ALA A 12 -2.80 4.41 2.02
CA ALA A 12 -1.89 4.28 0.89
C ALA A 12 -0.74 5.31 0.94
N VAL A 13 -1.06 6.56 1.31
CA VAL A 13 -0.06 7.61 1.52
C VAL A 13 0.85 7.26 2.69
N LEU A 14 0.26 6.89 3.84
CA LEU A 14 1.02 6.55 5.04
C LEU A 14 1.96 5.36 4.81
N SER A 15 1.50 4.34 4.08
CA SER A 15 2.26 3.15 3.72
C SER A 15 3.47 3.48 2.83
N ASN A 16 3.35 4.45 1.93
CA ASN A 16 4.48 4.89 1.10
C ASN A 16 5.53 5.71 1.88
N ILE A 17 5.13 6.38 2.96
CA ILE A 17 6.05 7.17 3.80
C ILE A 17 6.79 6.26 4.78
N MET A 18 6.08 5.32 5.42
CA MET A 18 6.60 4.57 6.57
C MET A 18 6.71 3.06 6.34
N SER A 19 6.44 2.55 5.13
CA SER A 19 6.23 1.12 4.82
C SER A 19 4.94 0.52 5.38
N ASN A 20 4.56 -0.64 4.84
CA ASN A 20 3.28 -1.31 5.13
C ASN A 20 3.08 -1.61 6.62
N VAL A 21 4.04 -2.26 7.27
CA VAL A 21 3.89 -2.70 8.68
C VAL A 21 3.74 -1.51 9.64
N PRO A 22 4.61 -0.49 9.61
CA PRO A 22 4.45 0.68 10.48
C PRO A 22 3.15 1.46 10.21
N ALA A 23 2.70 1.55 8.95
CA ALA A 23 1.44 2.21 8.63
C ALA A 23 0.22 1.51 9.25
N VAL A 24 0.17 0.17 9.19
CA VAL A 24 -0.90 -0.63 9.82
C VAL A 24 -0.89 -0.45 11.34
N LEU A 25 0.29 -0.47 11.96
CA LEU A 25 0.44 -0.28 13.40
C LEU A 25 0.04 1.14 13.85
N ALA A 26 0.34 2.15 13.05
CA ALA A 26 -0.04 3.54 13.31
C ALA A 26 -1.57 3.76 13.21
N LEU A 27 -2.25 3.00 12.34
CA LEU A 27 -3.70 3.08 12.16
C LEU A 27 -4.49 2.24 13.17
N ARG A 28 -3.89 1.18 13.71
CA ARG A 28 -4.49 0.28 14.71
C ARG A 28 -5.31 0.96 15.82
N PRO A 29 -4.85 2.03 16.51
CA PRO A 29 -5.62 2.64 17.59
C PRO A 29 -6.90 3.34 17.12
N PHE A 30 -7.02 3.69 15.84
CA PHE A 30 -8.18 4.40 15.29
C PHE A 30 -9.27 3.45 14.79
N ILE A 31 -8.92 2.21 14.44
CA ILE A 31 -9.86 1.24 13.84
C ILE A 31 -11.07 0.90 14.71
N PRO A 32 -10.93 0.66 16.04
CA PRO A 32 -12.08 0.34 16.89
C PRO A 32 -13.11 1.47 17.02
N GLY A 33 -12.74 2.71 16.71
CA GLY A 33 -13.62 3.88 16.79
C GLY A 33 -14.43 4.18 15.53
N LEU A 34 -14.28 3.37 14.48
CA LEU A 34 -14.99 3.53 13.20
C LEU A 34 -16.32 2.76 13.21
N GLU A 35 -17.27 3.19 12.38
CA GLU A 35 -18.60 2.56 12.27
C GLU A 35 -18.55 1.05 12.00
N ASN A 36 -17.58 0.60 11.17
CA ASN A 36 -17.37 -0.81 10.87
C ASN A 36 -15.88 -1.18 10.98
N PRO A 37 -15.41 -1.61 12.16
CA PRO A 37 -14.01 -1.93 12.40
C PRO A 37 -13.49 -3.10 11.54
N GLU A 38 -14.32 -4.09 11.23
CA GLU A 38 -13.94 -5.23 10.40
C GLU A 38 -13.67 -4.78 8.96
N ARG A 39 -14.59 -4.02 8.36
CA ARG A 39 -14.39 -3.43 7.03
C ARG A 39 -13.18 -2.50 7.02
N ALA A 40 -12.99 -1.69 8.06
CA ALA A 40 -11.83 -0.82 8.17
C ALA A 40 -10.51 -1.60 8.19
N TRP A 41 -10.44 -2.74 8.89
CA TRP A 41 -9.27 -3.61 8.85
C TRP A 41 -8.99 -4.15 7.45
N LEU A 42 -10.02 -4.57 6.72
CA LEU A 42 -9.87 -5.02 5.32
C LEU A 42 -9.33 -3.90 4.43
N VAL A 43 -9.89 -2.69 4.55
CA VAL A 43 -9.45 -1.52 3.78
C VAL A 43 -8.00 -1.16 4.10
N VAL A 44 -7.60 -1.17 5.37
CA VAL A 44 -6.22 -0.87 5.78
C VAL A 44 -5.25 -1.95 5.32
N ALA A 45 -5.59 -3.23 5.49
CA ALA A 45 -4.74 -4.35 5.06
C ALA A 45 -4.53 -4.34 3.54
N MET A 46 -5.61 -4.17 2.78
CA MET A 46 -5.57 -4.07 1.32
C MET A 46 -4.77 -2.83 0.88
N SER A 47 -5.11 -1.65 1.37
CA SER A 47 -4.52 -0.39 0.91
C SER A 47 -3.03 -0.31 1.26
N SER A 48 -2.63 -0.72 2.46
CA SER A 48 -1.21 -0.74 2.85
C SER A 48 -0.39 -1.69 1.98
N THR A 49 -0.95 -2.87 1.65
CA THR A 49 -0.27 -3.85 0.81
C THR A 49 -0.11 -3.38 -0.63
N LEU A 50 -1.19 -2.89 -1.26
CA LEU A 50 -1.19 -2.45 -2.66
C LEU A 50 -0.36 -1.17 -2.87
N ALA A 51 -0.39 -0.26 -1.89
CA ALA A 51 0.36 0.98 -1.92
C ALA A 51 1.88 0.77 -1.90
N GLY A 52 2.37 -0.31 -1.30
CA GLY A 52 3.79 -0.65 -1.27
C GLY A 52 4.40 -0.93 -2.67
N ASN A 53 3.57 -1.18 -3.69
CA ASN A 53 4.04 -1.37 -5.08
C ASN A 53 4.26 -0.04 -5.84
N PHE A 54 3.90 1.10 -5.24
CA PHE A 54 3.92 2.40 -5.93
C PHE A 54 5.34 2.81 -6.33
N THR A 55 6.31 2.60 -5.43
CA THR A 55 7.74 2.89 -5.68
C THR A 55 8.62 1.74 -5.19
N LEU A 56 9.86 1.72 -5.68
CA LEU A 56 10.87 0.77 -5.23
C LEU A 56 11.14 0.88 -3.71
N LEU A 57 10.98 2.09 -3.15
CA LEU A 57 11.19 2.39 -1.73
C LEU A 57 9.93 2.14 -0.88
N GLY A 58 8.77 1.87 -1.51
CA GLY A 58 7.48 1.75 -0.81
C GLY A 58 7.38 0.52 0.09
N SER A 59 8.29 -0.45 -0.04
CA SER A 59 8.34 -1.62 0.83
C SER A 59 9.76 -2.17 0.93
N VAL A 60 10.09 -2.70 2.11
CA VAL A 60 11.34 -3.44 2.36
C VAL A 60 11.49 -4.64 1.43
N ALA A 61 10.38 -5.30 1.06
CA ALA A 61 10.43 -6.43 0.12
C ALA A 61 10.99 -6.03 -1.25
N ASN A 62 10.58 -4.85 -1.77
CA ASN A 62 11.06 -4.33 -3.05
C ASN A 62 12.56 -4.04 -3.00
N LEU A 63 13.04 -3.49 -1.88
CA LEU A 63 14.47 -3.24 -1.64
C LEU A 63 15.29 -4.52 -1.56
N ILE A 64 14.77 -5.56 -0.87
CA ILE A 64 15.41 -6.88 -0.81
C ILE A 64 15.57 -7.44 -2.24
N VAL A 65 14.51 -7.39 -3.05
CA VAL A 65 14.55 -7.87 -4.43
C VAL A 65 15.53 -7.06 -5.28
N ALA A 66 15.57 -5.74 -5.12
CA ALA A 66 16.52 -4.88 -5.83
C ALA A 66 17.98 -5.20 -5.49
N GLU A 67 18.26 -5.44 -4.20
CA GLU A 67 19.61 -5.83 -3.75
C GLU A 67 20.00 -7.20 -4.31
N GLN A 68 19.09 -8.17 -4.30
CA GLN A 68 19.35 -9.50 -4.89
C GLN A 68 19.56 -9.42 -6.41
N ALA A 69 18.80 -8.58 -7.13
CA ALA A 69 18.98 -8.36 -8.55
C ALA A 69 20.37 -7.78 -8.84
N LYS A 70 20.82 -6.80 -8.02
CA LYS A 70 22.15 -6.21 -8.13
C LYS A 70 23.26 -7.24 -7.93
N VAL A 71 23.13 -8.13 -6.92
CA VAL A 71 24.06 -9.26 -6.71
C VAL A 71 24.10 -10.20 -7.92
N ALA A 72 22.98 -10.39 -8.61
CA ALA A 72 22.88 -11.18 -9.84
C ALA A 72 23.32 -10.43 -11.12
N GLY A 73 23.88 -9.21 -10.99
CA GLY A 73 24.33 -8.40 -12.13
C GLY A 73 23.19 -7.75 -12.93
N LYS A 74 22.00 -7.62 -12.35
CA LYS A 74 20.83 -6.93 -12.94
C LYS A 74 20.51 -5.67 -12.13
N GLU A 75 20.62 -4.50 -12.75
CA GLU A 75 20.25 -3.25 -12.08
C GLU A 75 18.76 -2.95 -12.22
N LEU A 76 18.06 -2.88 -11.09
CA LEU A 76 16.67 -2.44 -11.03
C LEU A 76 16.64 -0.94 -10.74
N SER A 77 16.48 -0.11 -11.78
CA SER A 77 16.41 1.33 -11.59
C SER A 77 15.08 1.78 -10.97
N PHE A 78 15.12 2.79 -10.10
CA PHE A 78 13.93 3.38 -9.48
C PHE A 78 12.90 3.82 -10.54
N SER A 79 13.35 4.45 -11.63
CA SER A 79 12.46 4.92 -12.70
C SER A 79 11.80 3.77 -13.46
N ALA A 80 12.54 2.68 -13.75
CA ALA A 80 11.96 1.52 -14.41
C ALA A 80 10.89 0.86 -13.54
N PHE A 81 11.14 0.71 -12.24
CA PHE A 81 10.14 0.20 -11.31
C PHE A 81 8.94 1.13 -11.22
N PHE A 82 9.16 2.43 -11.03
CA PHE A 82 8.08 3.42 -10.86
C PHE A 82 7.14 3.49 -12.07
N LYS A 83 7.65 3.38 -13.30
CA LYS A 83 6.83 3.37 -14.52
C LYS A 83 5.78 2.26 -14.55
N VAL A 84 6.06 1.12 -13.90
CA VAL A 84 5.13 -0.02 -13.82
C VAL A 84 4.36 0.02 -12.50
N GLY A 85 5.03 0.32 -11.40
CA GLY A 85 4.46 0.37 -10.05
C GLY A 85 3.37 1.42 -9.90
N LEU A 86 3.57 2.63 -10.45
CA LEU A 86 2.58 3.71 -10.40
C LEU A 86 1.22 3.30 -10.99
N PRO A 87 1.11 2.91 -12.28
CA PRO A 87 -0.17 2.53 -12.85
C PRO A 87 -0.75 1.27 -12.21
N LEU A 88 0.09 0.30 -11.85
CA LEU A 88 -0.36 -0.93 -11.20
C LEU A 88 -1.00 -0.65 -9.84
N THR A 89 -0.34 0.13 -9.00
CA THR A 89 -0.88 0.53 -7.68
C THR A 89 -2.18 1.31 -7.84
N LEU A 90 -2.25 2.28 -8.76
CA LEU A 90 -3.47 3.05 -8.96
C LEU A 90 -4.64 2.17 -9.38
N VAL A 91 -4.45 1.30 -10.38
CA VAL A 91 -5.52 0.42 -10.87
C VAL A 91 -5.98 -0.56 -9.79
N THR A 92 -5.03 -1.21 -9.10
CA THR A 92 -5.36 -2.20 -8.06
C THR A 92 -5.99 -1.56 -6.83
N LEU A 93 -5.51 -0.39 -6.40
CA LEU A 93 -6.09 0.34 -5.27
C LEU A 93 -7.52 0.81 -5.59
N LEU A 94 -7.74 1.40 -6.78
CA LEU A 94 -9.07 1.81 -7.21
C LEU A 94 -10.04 0.63 -7.29
N ALA A 95 -9.62 -0.48 -7.90
CA ALA A 95 -10.45 -1.67 -8.03
C ALA A 95 -10.79 -2.30 -6.67
N GLY A 96 -9.80 -2.43 -5.77
CA GLY A 96 -10.01 -2.99 -4.44
C GLY A 96 -10.86 -2.10 -3.54
N THR A 97 -10.65 -0.79 -3.60
CA THR A 97 -11.46 0.17 -2.83
C THR A 97 -12.88 0.24 -3.35
N ALA A 98 -13.10 0.19 -4.67
CA ALA A 98 -14.44 0.08 -5.25
C ALA A 98 -15.14 -1.21 -4.83
N TRP A 99 -14.44 -2.34 -4.84
CA TRP A 99 -14.97 -3.62 -4.38
C TRP A 99 -15.44 -3.56 -2.91
N LEU A 100 -14.57 -3.08 -2.01
CA LEU A 100 -14.89 -2.97 -0.57
C LEU A 100 -15.93 -1.89 -0.26
N ALA A 101 -16.07 -0.88 -1.12
CA ALA A 101 -17.11 0.14 -0.99
C ALA A 101 -18.49 -0.37 -1.44
N LEU A 102 -18.53 -1.33 -2.38
CA LEU A 102 -19.76 -1.92 -2.90
C LEU A 102 -20.22 -3.16 -2.10
N SER A 103 -19.34 -3.74 -1.27
CA SER A 103 -19.64 -4.87 -0.37
C SER A 103 -20.18 -4.43 0.98
#